data_AF-A0A917T6Z1-F1
#
_entry.id   AF-A0A917T6Z1-F1
#
_cell.length_a   1.000
_cell.length_b   1.000
_cell.length_c   1.000
_cell.angle_alpha   90.00
_cell.angle_beta   90.00
_cell.angle_gamma   90.00
#
_symmetry.space_group_name_H-M   'P 1'
#
loop_
_entity.id
_entity.type
_entity.pdbx_description
1 polymer ?
#
loop_
_entity_poly.entity_id
_entity_poly.type
_entity_poly.pdbx_seq_one_letter_code
_entity_poly.pdbx_strand_id
1 'polypeptide(L)'
;MLWNKLLGERGAFHDELRLIEDADTLAFGGVGIAGALLPATKAYFAIEEGLRGHAAELRPKLEALLDKATPAGRVYAAELLTHVDAEAGRAAWRRLAGQHGDVKTFSGCIMSSTTVGRYAEERLRD
;
A
#
# COMPACT_ATOMS: atom_id res chain seq x y z
N MET A 1 -25.58 -14.10 -18.59
CA MET A 1 -24.31 -13.55 -19.15
C MET A 1 -24.07 -12.07 -18.81
N LEU A 2 -24.72 -11.47 -17.79
CA LEU A 2 -24.45 -10.08 -17.37
C LEU A 2 -23.39 -9.95 -16.27
N TRP A 3 -23.18 -11.01 -15.48
CA TRP A 3 -22.30 -11.01 -14.31
C TRP A 3 -20.81 -10.90 -14.66
N ASN A 4 -20.40 -11.39 -15.82
CA ASN A 4 -18.99 -11.35 -16.25
C ASN A 4 -18.52 -9.94 -16.64
N LYS A 5 -19.45 -9.07 -17.06
CA LYS A 5 -19.13 -7.69 -17.49
C LYS A 5 -18.87 -6.77 -16.30
N LEU A 6 -19.67 -6.90 -15.23
CA LEU A 6 -19.50 -6.14 -13.97
C LEU A 6 -18.27 -6.55 -13.13
N LEU A 7 -17.76 -7.77 -13.32
CA LEU A 7 -16.50 -8.20 -12.71
C LEU A 7 -15.31 -7.79 -13.59
N GLY A 8 -15.45 -7.86 -14.92
CA GLY A 8 -14.43 -7.38 -15.86
C GLY A 8 -14.21 -5.86 -15.84
N GLU A 9 -15.23 -5.07 -15.51
CA GLU A 9 -15.12 -3.60 -15.44
C GLU A 9 -14.44 -3.08 -14.16
N ARG A 10 -14.41 -3.88 -13.07
CA ARG A 10 -13.77 -3.47 -11.81
C ARG A 10 -12.24 -3.65 -11.83
N GLY A 11 -11.71 -4.44 -12.77
CA GLY A 11 -10.28 -4.74 -12.86
C GLY A 11 -9.79 -5.63 -11.71
N ALA A 12 -8.60 -6.20 -11.85
CA ALA A 12 -8.01 -7.03 -10.81
C ALA A 12 -7.76 -6.21 -9.53
N PHE A 13 -7.96 -6.86 -8.38
CA PHE A 13 -7.69 -6.33 -7.04
C PHE A 13 -8.44 -5.04 -6.66
N HIS A 14 -9.60 -4.79 -7.26
CA HIS A 14 -10.39 -3.58 -7.01
C HIS A 14 -10.70 -3.34 -5.53
N ASP A 15 -11.10 -4.40 -4.82
CA ASP A 15 -11.54 -4.29 -3.43
C ASP A 15 -10.35 -4.09 -2.50
N GLU A 16 -9.24 -4.77 -2.80
CA GLU A 16 -7.95 -4.65 -2.12
C GLU A 16 -7.36 -3.25 -2.29
N LEU A 17 -7.41 -2.69 -3.49
CA LEU A 17 -6.94 -1.32 -3.74
C LEU A 17 -7.72 -0.29 -2.94
N ARG A 18 -9.04 -0.48 -2.76
CA ARG A 18 -9.84 0.39 -1.89
C ARG A 18 -9.45 0.26 -0.42
N LEU A 19 -9.20 -0.97 0.05
CA LEU A 19 -8.73 -1.20 1.42
C LEU A 19 -7.37 -0.55 1.68
N ILE A 20 -6.50 -0.49 0.67
CA ILE A 20 -5.25 0.27 0.74
C ILE A 20 -5.51 1.78 0.73
N GLU A 21 -6.38 2.26 -0.16
CA GLU A 21 -6.72 3.68 -0.29
C GLU A 21 -7.20 4.29 1.02
N ASP A 22 -8.05 3.56 1.74
CA ASP A 22 -8.69 4.00 2.99
C ASP A 22 -7.88 3.61 4.25
N ALA A 23 -6.69 3.02 4.11
CA ALA A 23 -5.93 2.50 5.24
C ALA A 23 -5.55 3.59 6.24
N ASP A 24 -5.90 3.46 7.51
CA ASP A 24 -5.52 4.42 8.55
C ASP A 24 -4.23 4.04 9.30
N THR A 25 -3.82 2.78 9.14
CA THR A 25 -2.76 2.14 9.91
C THR A 25 -1.87 1.31 8.99
N LEU A 26 -0.56 1.51 9.13
CA LEU A 26 0.46 0.74 8.45
C LEU A 26 0.93 -0.42 9.34
N ALA A 27 0.87 -1.64 8.82
CA ALA A 27 1.38 -2.84 9.46
C ALA A 27 1.77 -3.86 8.40
N PHE A 28 2.98 -4.43 8.51
CA PHE A 28 3.48 -5.48 7.61
C PHE A 28 3.51 -6.84 8.31
N GLY A 29 2.53 -7.10 9.17
CA GLY A 29 2.44 -8.31 9.97
C GLY A 29 1.23 -8.29 10.90
N GLY A 30 1.07 -9.38 11.66
CA GLY A 30 0.00 -9.50 12.65
C GLY A 30 0.13 -8.44 13.74
N VAL A 31 -1.00 -7.83 14.10
CA VAL A 31 -1.06 -6.79 15.15
C VAL A 31 -1.82 -7.27 16.39
N GLY A 32 -1.40 -6.76 17.54
CA GLY A 32 -2.02 -7.07 18.83
C GLY A 32 -1.76 -8.49 19.33
N ILE A 33 -2.34 -8.83 20.48
CA ILE A 33 -2.07 -10.08 21.21
C ILE A 33 -2.47 -11.32 20.39
N ALA A 34 -3.51 -11.22 19.57
CA ALA A 34 -3.98 -12.29 18.70
C ALA A 34 -3.19 -12.40 17.37
N GLY A 35 -2.29 -11.46 17.08
CA GLY A 35 -1.52 -11.42 15.83
C GLY A 35 -2.40 -11.30 14.59
N ALA A 36 -3.53 -10.60 14.67
CA ALA A 36 -4.48 -10.52 13.56
C ALA A 36 -3.95 -9.58 12.46
N LEU A 37 -4.07 -9.97 11.20
CA LEU A 37 -3.77 -9.08 10.08
C LEU A 37 -4.90 -8.07 9.89
N LEU A 38 -4.53 -6.80 9.75
CA LEU A 38 -5.45 -5.73 9.39
C LEU A 38 -5.99 -5.95 7.96
N PRO A 39 -7.21 -5.47 7.63
CA PRO A 39 -7.77 -5.59 6.27
C PRO A 39 -6.83 -5.04 5.19
N ALA A 40 -6.24 -3.86 5.41
CA ALA A 40 -5.28 -3.25 4.46
C ALA A 40 -4.00 -4.08 4.32
N THR A 41 -3.49 -4.69 5.41
CA THR A 41 -2.33 -5.58 5.36
C THR A 41 -2.63 -6.86 4.57
N LYS A 42 -3.83 -7.44 4.73
CA LYS A 42 -4.26 -8.58 3.91
C LYS A 42 -4.34 -8.21 2.43
N ALA A 43 -4.91 -7.04 2.14
CA ALA A 43 -4.99 -6.51 0.78
C ALA A 43 -3.60 -6.29 0.16
N TYR A 44 -2.66 -5.74 0.94
CA TYR A 44 -1.26 -5.61 0.52
C TYR A 44 -0.67 -6.97 0.10
N PHE A 45 -0.76 -8.00 0.93
CA PHE A 45 -0.20 -9.31 0.61
C PHE A 45 -0.88 -9.95 -0.61
N ALA A 46 -2.20 -9.83 -0.74
CA ALA A 46 -2.93 -10.33 -1.91
C ALA A 46 -2.47 -9.66 -3.22
N ILE A 47 -2.26 -8.34 -3.19
CA ILE A 47 -1.76 -7.58 -4.35
C ILE A 47 -0.31 -7.96 -4.65
N GLU A 48 0.54 -8.04 -3.62
CA GLU A 48 1.96 -8.43 -3.73
C GLU A 48 2.12 -9.79 -4.43
N GLU A 49 1.36 -10.80 -4.01
CA GLU A 49 1.32 -12.12 -4.66
C GLU A 49 0.82 -12.04 -6.11
N GLY A 50 -0.14 -11.15 -6.38
CA GLY A 50 -0.74 -10.92 -7.70
C GLY A 50 0.14 -10.18 -8.69
N LEU A 51 1.20 -9.48 -8.24
CA LEU A 51 2.03 -8.63 -9.09
C LEU A 51 2.63 -9.38 -10.27
N ARG A 52 3.01 -10.66 -10.09
CA ARG A 52 3.63 -11.47 -11.15
C ARG A 52 2.75 -11.61 -12.40
N GLY A 53 1.42 -11.58 -12.24
CA GLY A 53 0.45 -11.69 -13.33
C GLY A 53 -0.20 -10.37 -13.74
N HIS A 54 -0.21 -9.37 -12.85
CA HIS A 54 -1.01 -8.15 -13.02
C HIS A 54 -0.20 -6.85 -12.90
N ALA A 55 1.13 -6.88 -12.86
CA ALA A 55 1.97 -5.70 -12.68
C ALA A 55 1.64 -4.54 -13.63
N ALA A 56 1.44 -4.82 -14.92
CA ALA A 56 1.12 -3.79 -15.92
C ALA A 56 -0.23 -3.11 -15.66
N GLU A 57 -1.21 -3.84 -15.13
CA GLU A 57 -2.52 -3.30 -14.76
C GLU A 57 -2.47 -2.56 -13.42
N LEU A 58 -1.72 -3.09 -12.45
CA LEU A 58 -1.68 -2.59 -11.08
C LEU A 58 -0.80 -1.36 -10.94
N ARG A 59 0.31 -1.25 -11.68
CA ARG A 59 1.24 -0.12 -11.61
C ARG A 59 0.54 1.25 -11.68
N PRO A 60 -0.23 1.60 -12.73
CA PRO A 60 -0.87 2.92 -12.80
C PRO A 60 -1.90 3.15 -11.68
N LYS A 61 -2.54 2.10 -11.17
CA LYS A 61 -3.48 2.20 -10.04
C LYS A 61 -2.74 2.50 -8.73
N LEU A 62 -1.60 1.84 -8.50
CA LEU A 62 -0.72 2.08 -7.35
C LEU A 62 -0.09 3.48 -7.40
N GLU A 63 0.34 3.94 -8.58
CA GLU A 63 0.83 5.31 -8.79
C GLU A 63 -0.25 6.34 -8.44
N ALA A 64 -1.51 6.11 -8.83
CA ALA A 64 -2.63 7.00 -8.48
C ALA A 64 -2.90 7.05 -6.96
N LEU A 65 -2.66 5.95 -6.22
CA LEU A 65 -2.82 5.92 -4.77
C LEU A 65 -1.85 6.85 -4.04
N LEU A 66 -0.68 7.14 -4.61
CA LEU A 66 0.28 8.08 -4.02
C LEU A 66 -0.32 9.49 -3.83
N ASP A 67 -1.37 9.83 -4.57
CA ASP A 67 -2.00 11.14 -4.55
C ASP A 67 -3.30 11.18 -3.74
N LYS A 68 -4.13 10.16 -3.90
CA LYS A 68 -5.50 10.15 -3.35
C LYS A 68 -5.66 9.39 -2.04
N ALA A 69 -4.79 8.42 -1.76
CA ALA A 69 -4.91 7.61 -0.56
C ALA A 69 -4.60 8.42 0.70
N THR A 70 -5.01 7.86 1.84
CA THR A 70 -4.56 8.28 3.17
C THR A 70 -3.03 8.18 3.32
N PRO A 71 -2.44 8.81 4.35
CA PRO A 71 -1.02 8.66 4.67
C PRO A 71 -0.51 7.20 4.70
N ALA A 72 -1.20 6.29 5.38
CA ALA A 72 -0.77 4.88 5.43
C ALA A 72 -0.98 4.16 4.09
N GLY A 73 -2.07 4.48 3.37
CA GLY A 73 -2.33 3.94 2.04
C GLY A 73 -1.25 4.30 1.02
N ARG A 74 -0.75 5.54 1.05
CA ARG A 74 0.38 5.99 0.21
C ARG A 74 1.65 5.19 0.49
N VAL A 75 1.92 4.89 1.76
CA VAL A 75 3.09 4.09 2.15
C VAL A 75 2.97 2.64 1.65
N TYR A 76 1.79 2.00 1.78
CA TYR A 76 1.56 0.68 1.18
C TYR A 76 1.73 0.71 -0.35
N ALA A 77 1.22 1.75 -1.02
CA ALA A 77 1.35 1.88 -2.47
C ALA A 77 2.82 2.01 -2.92
N ALA A 78 3.62 2.81 -2.20
CA ALA A 78 5.05 2.95 -2.49
C ALA A 78 5.84 1.64 -2.25
N GLU A 79 5.48 0.86 -1.23
CA GLU A 79 6.08 -0.46 -1.01
C GLU A 79 5.72 -1.42 -2.14
N LEU A 80 4.44 -1.49 -2.55
CA LEU A 80 4.01 -2.31 -3.69
C LEU A 80 4.68 -1.90 -5.00
N LEU A 81 4.88 -0.60 -5.24
CA LEU A 81 5.61 -0.12 -6.42
C LEU A 81 7.08 -0.56 -6.40
N THR A 82 7.69 -0.72 -5.23
CA THR A 82 9.05 -1.25 -5.09
C THR A 82 9.15 -2.70 -5.55
N HIS A 83 8.10 -3.50 -5.32
CA HIS A 83 8.00 -4.88 -5.80
C HIS A 83 7.66 -4.99 -7.29
N VAL A 84 6.95 -4.00 -7.84
CA VAL A 84 6.67 -3.91 -9.29
C VAL A 84 7.94 -3.60 -10.07
N ASP A 85 8.64 -2.53 -9.67
CA ASP A 85 9.83 -2.03 -10.33
C ASP A 85 10.65 -1.16 -9.36
N ALA A 86 11.93 -1.48 -9.21
CA ALA A 86 12.78 -0.82 -8.22
C ALA A 86 12.96 0.69 -8.48
N GLU A 87 12.88 1.14 -9.74
CA GLU A 87 12.95 2.56 -10.07
C GLU A 87 11.64 3.29 -9.72
N ALA A 88 10.50 2.69 -10.08
CA ALA A 88 9.18 3.18 -9.70
C ALA A 88 9.01 3.29 -8.17
N GLY A 89 9.46 2.28 -7.43
CA GLY A 89 9.51 2.32 -5.96
C GLY A 89 10.33 3.48 -5.42
N ARG A 90 11.57 3.64 -5.89
CA ARG A 90 12.43 4.78 -5.50
C ARG A 90 11.80 6.13 -5.85
N ALA A 91 11.16 6.25 -7.01
CA ALA A 91 10.46 7.46 -7.41
C ALA A 91 9.27 7.76 -6.48
N ALA A 92 8.51 6.74 -6.10
CA ALA A 92 7.42 6.85 -5.13
C ALA A 92 7.92 7.32 -3.77
N TRP A 93 8.97 6.69 -3.22
CA TRP A 93 9.55 7.12 -1.94
C TRP A 93 10.10 8.55 -1.98
N ARG A 94 10.77 8.95 -3.06
CA ARG A 94 11.21 10.35 -3.24
C ARG A 94 10.04 11.34 -3.30
N ARG A 95 8.92 10.96 -3.93
CA ARG A 95 7.70 11.78 -3.96
C ARG A 95 7.13 11.96 -2.55
N LEU A 96 7.17 10.91 -1.74
CA LEU A 96 6.64 10.92 -0.37
C LEU A 96 7.56 11.63 0.62
N ALA A 97 8.87 11.65 0.37
CA ALA A 97 9.83 12.39 1.19
C ALA A 97 9.42 13.87 1.32
N GLY A 98 9.48 14.41 2.54
CA GLY A 98 9.02 15.77 2.85
C GLY A 98 7.51 15.99 2.88
N GLN A 99 6.67 14.98 2.58
CA GLN A 99 5.22 15.11 2.76
C GLN A 99 4.83 15.06 4.24
N HIS A 100 3.88 15.91 4.60
CA HIS A 100 3.22 15.88 5.90
C HIS A 100 2.04 14.92 5.88
N GLY A 101 1.76 14.31 7.02
CA GLY A 101 0.68 13.34 7.19
C GLY A 101 1.09 12.29 8.21
N ASP A 102 0.35 12.20 9.30
CA ASP A 102 0.66 11.25 10.35
C ASP A 102 0.29 9.83 9.92
N VAL A 103 1.22 8.92 10.10
CA VAL A 103 1.07 7.49 9.83
C VAL A 103 1.17 6.77 11.16
N LYS A 104 0.10 6.08 11.54
CA LYS A 104 0.15 5.11 12.63
C LYS A 104 0.83 3.85 12.13
N THR A 105 1.81 3.36 12.86
CA THR A 105 2.52 2.12 12.53
C THR A 105 2.32 1.09 13.64
N PHE A 106 2.19 -0.17 13.26
CA PHE A 106 2.25 -1.28 14.19
C PHE A 106 3.38 -2.24 13.80
N SER A 107 4.20 -2.58 14.81
CA SER A 107 5.19 -3.64 14.73
C SER A 107 4.90 -4.64 15.84
N GLY A 108 4.21 -5.73 15.49
CA GLY A 108 3.67 -6.69 16.46
C GLY A 108 2.66 -6.02 17.41
N CYS A 109 3.01 -5.94 18.70
CA CYS A 109 2.16 -5.30 19.71
C CYS A 109 2.43 -3.80 19.91
N ILE A 110 3.50 -3.26 19.32
CA ILE A 110 3.91 -1.88 19.55
C ILE A 110 3.25 -0.98 18.51
N MET A 111 2.42 -0.04 18.99
CA MET A 111 1.91 1.07 18.19
C MET A 111 2.87 2.24 18.28
N SER A 112 3.21 2.82 17.13
CA SER A 112 3.97 4.06 17.02
C SER A 112 3.29 5.00 16.03
N SER A 113 3.84 6.20 15.88
CA SER A 113 3.41 7.16 14.88
C SER A 113 4.61 7.90 14.31
N THR A 114 4.58 8.14 13.01
CA THR A 114 5.56 8.97 12.31
C THR A 114 4.86 9.79 11.24
N THR A 115 5.61 10.50 10.41
CA THR A 115 5.07 11.19 9.23
C THR A 115 5.41 10.40 7.98
N VAL A 116 4.59 10.52 6.93
CA VAL A 116 4.86 9.94 5.59
C VAL A 116 6.27 10.31 5.12
N GLY A 117 6.65 11.59 5.20
CA GLY A 117 7.97 12.07 4.79
C GLY A 117 9.12 11.42 5.53
N ARG A 118 9.05 11.34 6.87
CA ARG A 118 10.08 10.68 7.68
C ARG A 118 10.20 9.20 7.35
N TYR A 119 9.07 8.50 7.23
CA TYR A 119 9.06 7.08 6.87
C TYR A 119 9.70 6.84 5.49
N ALA A 120 9.40 7.71 4.52
CA ALA A 120 9.98 7.63 3.18
C ALA A 120 11.49 7.93 3.16
N GLU A 121 11.96 8.88 3.97
CA GLU A 121 13.39 9.18 4.11
C GLU A 121 14.17 8.01 4.71
N GLU A 122 13.60 7.32 5.70
CA GLU A 122 14.18 6.09 6.27
C GLU A 122 14.31 5.01 5.20
N ARG A 123 13.24 4.77 4.43
CA ARG A 123 13.21 3.77 3.36
C ARG A 123 14.17 4.07 2.20
N LEU A 124 14.52 5.32 1.96
CA LEU A 124 15.51 5.73 0.95
C LEU A 124 16.97 5.55 1.40
N ARG A 125 17.20 5.30 2.68
CA ARG A 125 18.55 5.06 3.24
C ARG A 125 18.92 3.58 3.31
N ASP A 126 17.90 2.71 3.32
CA ASP A 126 18.03 1.25 3.26
C ASP A 126 18.30 0.75 1.83
#